data_AF-A0A3N5GHP4-F1
#
_entry.id   AF-A0A3N5GHP4-F1
#
_cell.length_a   1.000
_cell.length_b   1.000
_cell.length_c   1.000
_cell.angle_alpha   90.00
_cell.angle_beta   90.00
_cell.angle_gamma   90.00
#
_symmetry.space_group_name_H-M   'P 1'
#
loop_
_entity.id
_entity.type
_entity.pdbx_description
1 polymer ?
#
loop_
_entity_poly.entity_id
_entity_poly.type
_entity_poly.pdbx_seq_one_letter_code
_entity_poly.pdbx_strand_id
1 'polypeptide(L)'
;MPKAPIELTLYDDADEPIIKLSRVTVPWGILKKAVRLSKTLTQKPEDISDEQIDELTDLVVMIFGEEKVTRDDLEKRADVNDMINVIQSIVSRGRGLVPNAPPAAGK
;
A
#
# COMPACT_ATOMS: atom_id res chain seq x y z
N MET A 1 -7.01 12.81 -15.21
CA MET A 1 -6.58 11.44 -15.51
C MET A 1 -7.38 10.46 -14.65
N PRO A 2 -7.80 9.30 -15.17
CA PRO A 2 -8.42 8.27 -14.34
C PRO A 2 -7.43 7.80 -13.27
N LYS A 3 -7.92 7.53 -12.05
CA LYS A 3 -7.08 7.03 -10.96
C LYS A 3 -6.73 5.57 -11.26
N ALA A 4 -5.46 5.27 -11.46
CA ALA A 4 -4.99 3.88 -11.63
C ALA A 4 -5.40 3.05 -10.38
N PRO A 5 -5.94 1.84 -10.55
CA PRO A 5 -6.34 0.99 -9.43
C PRO A 5 -5.16 0.67 -8.51
N ILE A 6 -5.43 0.49 -7.22
CA ILE A 6 -4.50 -0.16 -6.30
C ILE A 6 -4.82 -1.65 -6.34
N GLU A 7 -3.82 -2.46 -6.58
CA GLU A 7 -3.96 -3.90 -6.81
C GLU A 7 -3.15 -4.69 -5.80
N LEU A 8 -3.68 -5.85 -5.43
CA LEU A 8 -3.01 -6.85 -4.61
C LEU A 8 -3.30 -8.23 -5.20
N THR A 9 -2.27 -9.04 -5.36
CA THR A 9 -2.41 -10.43 -5.79
C THR A 9 -2.02 -11.34 -4.63
N LEU A 10 -2.81 -12.39 -4.42
CA LEU A 10 -2.47 -13.50 -3.54
C LEU A 10 -2.13 -14.71 -4.40
N TYR A 11 -1.18 -15.50 -3.94
CA TYR A 11 -0.62 -16.63 -4.67
C TYR A 11 -0.83 -17.94 -3.90
N ASP A 12 -0.78 -19.07 -4.60
CA ASP A 12 -0.68 -20.39 -3.98
C ASP A 12 0.77 -20.85 -3.81
N ASP A 13 0.95 -22.08 -3.33
CA ASP A 13 2.27 -22.68 -3.08
C ASP A 13 3.08 -22.94 -4.38
N ALA A 14 2.47 -22.79 -5.56
CA ALA A 14 3.11 -22.91 -6.87
C ALA A 14 3.41 -21.54 -7.50
N ASP A 15 3.31 -20.45 -6.71
CA ASP A 15 3.44 -19.06 -7.15
C ASP A 15 2.39 -18.65 -8.21
N GLU A 16 1.26 -19.37 -8.31
CA GLU A 16 0.18 -19.03 -9.22
C GLU A 16 -0.83 -18.06 -8.57
N PRO A 17 -1.28 -17.01 -9.27
CA PRO A 17 -2.18 -16.01 -8.70
C PRO A 17 -3.60 -16.59 -8.49
N ILE A 18 -4.04 -16.66 -7.24
CA ILE A 18 -5.36 -17.19 -6.85
C ILE A 18 -6.43 -16.11 -6.71
N ILE A 19 -6.07 -14.94 -6.18
CA ILE A 19 -7.00 -13.85 -5.88
C ILE A 19 -6.35 -12.54 -6.33
N LYS A 20 -7.12 -11.74 -7.07
CA LYS A 20 -6.72 -10.37 -7.45
C LYS A 20 -7.72 -9.38 -6.89
N LEU A 21 -7.26 -8.53 -6.00
CA LEU A 21 -8.04 -7.45 -5.40
C LEU A 21 -7.69 -6.14 -6.09
N SER A 22 -8.70 -5.30 -6.31
CA SER A 22 -8.53 -4.00 -6.94
C SER A 22 -9.39 -2.95 -6.28
N ARG A 23 -8.82 -1.77 -6.01
CA ARG A 23 -9.53 -0.63 -5.41
C ARG A 23 -9.12 0.71 -6.00
N VAL A 24 -10.11 1.46 -6.48
CA VAL A 24 -9.90 2.80 -7.05
C VAL A 24 -10.06 3.90 -6.00
N THR A 25 -10.94 3.75 -5.00
CA THR A 25 -11.19 4.80 -4.01
C THR A 25 -10.47 4.51 -2.70
N VAL A 26 -9.61 5.43 -2.27
CA VAL A 26 -8.93 5.36 -0.96
C VAL A 26 -9.59 6.34 0.00
N PRO A 27 -10.19 5.87 1.11
CA PRO A 27 -10.69 6.73 2.17
C PRO A 27 -9.58 7.61 2.77
N TRP A 28 -9.92 8.85 3.15
CA TRP A 28 -8.97 9.81 3.73
C TRP A 28 -8.24 9.29 4.98
N GLY A 29 -8.95 8.53 5.84
CA GLY A 29 -8.35 7.92 7.03
C GLY A 29 -7.23 6.93 6.69
N ILE A 30 -7.44 6.12 5.66
CA ILE A 30 -6.46 5.13 5.16
C ILE A 30 -5.27 5.84 4.51
N LEU A 31 -5.52 6.88 3.69
CA LEU A 31 -4.46 7.68 3.10
C LEU A 31 -3.54 8.28 4.16
N LYS A 32 -4.08 8.84 5.25
CA LYS A 32 -3.27 9.38 6.35
C LYS A 32 -2.42 8.31 7.02
N LYS A 33 -2.96 7.11 7.25
CA LYS A 33 -2.22 5.98 7.83
C LYS A 33 -1.08 5.54 6.91
N ALA A 34 -1.36 5.36 5.62
CA ALA A 34 -0.37 5.02 4.61
C ALA A 34 0.78 6.03 4.53
N VAL A 35 0.47 7.33 4.54
CA VAL A 35 1.49 8.40 4.53
C VAL A 35 2.34 8.38 5.79
N ARG A 36 1.78 8.04 6.95
CA ARG A 36 2.55 7.93 8.21
C ARG A 36 3.48 6.71 8.17
N LEU A 37 2.95 5.55 7.81
CA LEU A 37 3.72 4.31 7.69
C LEU A 37 4.82 4.44 6.63
N SER A 38 4.57 5.09 5.50
CA SER A 38 5.61 5.32 4.48
C SER A 38 6.80 6.17 4.91
N LYS A 39 6.67 6.92 6.02
CA LYS A 39 7.79 7.70 6.58
C LYS A 39 8.68 6.88 7.48
N THR A 40 8.15 5.78 8.02
CA THR A 40 8.87 4.87 8.91
C THR A 40 9.41 3.68 8.15
N LEU A 41 8.73 3.24 7.08
CA LEU A 41 9.21 2.18 6.19
C LEU A 41 10.58 2.53 5.62
N THR A 42 11.51 1.61 5.80
CA THR A 42 12.84 1.64 5.20
C THR A 42 12.71 1.44 3.69
N GLN A 43 13.71 1.88 2.92
CA GLN A 43 13.71 1.71 1.46
C GLN A 43 14.02 0.27 1.01
N LYS A 44 14.42 -0.58 1.96
CA LYS A 44 14.94 -1.92 1.74
C LYS A 44 14.02 -2.93 2.42
N PRO A 45 13.44 -3.90 1.69
CA PRO A 45 12.57 -4.91 2.27
C PRO A 45 13.20 -5.69 3.43
N GLU A 46 14.52 -5.90 3.39
CA GLU A 46 15.28 -6.60 4.43
C GLU A 46 15.40 -5.84 5.76
N ASP A 47 15.14 -4.53 5.76
CA ASP A 47 15.26 -3.66 6.93
C ASP A 47 13.88 -3.32 7.54
N ILE A 48 12.80 -4.00 7.13
CA ILE A 48 11.46 -3.78 7.67
C ILE A 48 11.33 -4.54 9.00
N SER A 49 10.96 -3.85 10.07
CA SER A 49 10.75 -4.50 11.38
C SER A 49 9.44 -5.28 11.45
N ASP A 50 9.33 -6.24 12.37
CA ASP A 50 8.11 -7.02 12.59
C ASP A 50 6.90 -6.12 12.85
N GLU A 51 7.05 -5.05 13.62
CA GLU A 51 5.97 -4.08 13.87
C GLU A 51 5.54 -3.35 12.59
N GLN A 52 6.47 -3.07 11.68
CA GLN A 52 6.16 -2.45 10.39
C GLN A 52 5.44 -3.42 9.46
N ILE A 53 5.77 -4.72 9.52
CA ILE A 53 5.06 -5.78 8.79
C ILE A 53 3.63 -5.89 9.30
N ASP A 54 3.42 -5.85 10.62
CA ASP A 54 2.09 -5.86 11.22
C ASP A 54 1.26 -4.63 10.80
N GLU A 55 1.84 -3.43 10.87
CA GLU A 55 1.17 -2.19 10.46
C GLU A 55 0.84 -2.18 8.96
N LEU A 56 1.73 -2.73 8.12
CA LEU A 56 1.53 -2.91 6.69
C LEU A 56 0.35 -3.85 6.44
N THR A 57 0.32 -4.99 7.13
CA THR A 57 -0.73 -6.00 6.99
C THR A 57 -2.09 -5.43 7.38
N ASP A 58 -2.18 -4.74 8.52
CA ASP A 58 -3.40 -4.08 8.96
C ASP A 58 -3.89 -3.02 7.97
N LEU A 59 -2.97 -2.25 7.38
CA LEU A 59 -3.31 -1.24 6.39
C LEU A 59 -3.87 -1.86 5.11
N VAL A 60 -3.33 -3.00 4.68
CA VAL A 60 -3.80 -3.73 3.50
C VAL A 60 -5.18 -4.35 3.74
N VAL A 61 -5.43 -4.93 4.92
CA VAL A 61 -6.76 -5.39 5.30
C VAL A 61 -7.75 -4.22 5.34
N MET A 62 -7.38 -3.09 5.95
CA MET A 62 -8.23 -1.90 6.00
C MET A 62 -8.62 -1.37 4.62
N ILE A 63 -7.72 -1.44 3.63
CA ILE A 63 -8.01 -0.94 2.28
C ILE A 63 -8.90 -1.89 1.48
N PHE A 64 -8.72 -3.21 1.58
CA PHE A 64 -9.51 -4.15 0.79
C PHE A 64 -10.78 -4.64 1.50
N GLY A 65 -10.83 -4.55 2.83
CA GLY A 65 -11.91 -5.01 3.68
C GLY A 65 -11.66 -6.43 4.20
N GLU A 66 -11.91 -6.65 5.50
CA GLU A 66 -11.79 -7.98 6.15
C GLU A 66 -12.66 -9.04 5.49
N GLU A 67 -13.76 -8.63 4.84
CA GLU A 67 -14.64 -9.53 4.11
C GLU A 67 -14.02 -10.08 2.81
N LYS A 68 -12.92 -9.47 2.33
CA LYS A 68 -12.24 -9.88 1.09
C LYS A 68 -10.87 -10.49 1.33
N VAL A 69 -10.19 -10.02 2.38
CA VAL A 69 -8.85 -10.49 2.72
C VAL A 69 -8.62 -10.32 4.21
N THR A 70 -8.20 -11.40 4.86
CA THR A 70 -7.86 -11.39 6.27
C THR A 70 -6.35 -11.25 6.47
N ARG A 71 -5.93 -10.96 7.69
CA ARG A 71 -4.51 -10.97 8.06
C ARG A 71 -3.85 -12.33 7.77
N ASP A 72 -4.52 -13.43 8.12
CA ASP A 72 -4.04 -14.80 7.88
C ASP A 72 -3.88 -15.11 6.39
N ASP A 73 -4.77 -14.59 5.53
CA ASP A 73 -4.62 -14.72 4.09
C ASP A 73 -3.36 -14.00 3.58
N LEU A 74 -3.07 -12.80 4.10
CA LEU A 74 -1.91 -12.02 3.71
C LEU A 74 -0.60 -12.69 4.15
N GLU A 75 -0.52 -13.12 5.40
CA GLU A 75 0.67 -13.76 5.96
C GLU A 75 1.05 -15.05 5.22
N LYS A 76 0.07 -15.77 4.66
CA LYS A 76 0.30 -17.03 3.96
C LYS A 76 0.52 -16.89 2.46
N ARG A 77 -0.07 -15.86 1.83
CA ARG A 77 -0.29 -15.84 0.38
C ARG A 77 0.08 -14.53 -0.31
N ALA A 78 0.43 -13.48 0.44
CA ALA A 78 0.83 -12.20 -0.16
C ALA A 78 2.34 -12.11 -0.33
N ASP A 79 2.78 -11.54 -1.45
CA ASP A 79 4.17 -11.14 -1.65
C ASP A 79 4.44 -9.78 -0.97
N VAL A 80 5.58 -9.66 -0.28
CA VAL A 80 5.95 -8.43 0.43
C VAL A 80 6.08 -7.22 -0.50
N ASN A 81 6.54 -7.41 -1.75
CA ASN A 81 6.64 -6.33 -2.71
C ASN A 81 5.25 -5.86 -3.16
N ASP A 82 4.30 -6.78 -3.34
CA ASP A 82 2.92 -6.42 -3.65
C ASP A 82 2.29 -5.61 -2.51
N MET A 83 2.54 -6.01 -1.26
CA MET A 83 2.10 -5.27 -0.07
C MET A 83 2.70 -3.85 -0.01
N ILE A 84 4.01 -3.71 -0.27
CA ILE A 84 4.68 -2.41 -0.34
C ILE A 84 4.13 -1.56 -1.49
N ASN A 85 3.89 -2.16 -2.66
CA ASN A 85 3.34 -1.50 -3.84
C ASN A 85 1.94 -0.93 -3.57
N VAL A 86 1.11 -1.60 -2.77
CA VAL A 86 -0.18 -1.07 -2.29
C VAL A 86 0.02 0.25 -1.56
N ILE A 87 0.94 0.32 -0.60
CA ILE A 87 1.22 1.56 0.15
C ILE A 87 1.75 2.65 -0.78
N GLN A 88 2.74 2.35 -1.61
CA GLN A 88 3.34 3.34 -2.51
C GLN A 88 2.29 3.93 -3.46
N SER A 89 1.38 3.10 -3.96
CA SER A 89 0.26 3.51 -4.80
C SER A 89 -0.70 4.44 -4.06
N ILE A 90 -0.99 4.17 -2.79
CA ILE A 90 -1.79 5.06 -1.94
C ILE A 90 -1.08 6.41 -1.72
N VAL A 91 0.21 6.38 -1.36
CA VAL A 91 1.00 7.57 -1.04
C VAL A 91 1.19 8.46 -2.26
N SER A 92 1.44 7.87 -3.43
CA SER A 92 1.55 8.58 -4.71
C SER A 92 0.31 9.43 -5.00
N ARG A 93 -0.89 8.90 -4.71
CA ARG A 93 -2.14 9.66 -4.83
C ARG A 93 -2.22 10.83 -3.85
N GLY A 94 -1.67 10.69 -2.65
CA GLY A 94 -1.59 11.77 -1.66
C GLY A 94 -0.65 12.89 -2.09
N ARG A 95 0.51 12.55 -2.67
CA ARG A 95 1.48 13.54 -3.19
C ARG A 95 0.92 14.37 -4.33
N GLY A 96 0.12 13.77 -5.21
CA GLY A 96 -0.59 14.48 -6.27
C GLY A 96 -1.62 15.51 -5.81
N LEU A 97 -1.96 15.56 -4.51
CA LEU A 97 -2.82 16.59 -3.91
C LEU A 97 -2.04 17.80 -3.38
N VAL A 98 -0.72 17.71 -3.28
CA VAL A 98 0.14 18.85 -2.91
C VAL A 98 0.47 19.58 -4.20
N PRO A 99 0.02 20.84 -4.40
CA PRO A 99 0.46 21.63 -5.54
C PRO A 99 1.99 21.76 -5.46
N ASN A 100 2.71 21.43 -6.54
CA ASN A 100 4.12 21.76 -6.63
C ASN A 100 4.26 23.26 -6.35
N ALA A 101 5.02 23.62 -5.31
CA ALA A 101 5.39 25.01 -5.11
C ALA A 101 6.08 25.50 -6.40
N PRO A 102 5.72 26.68 -6.94
CA PRO A 102 6.44 27.23 -8.09
C PRO A 102 7.93 27.26 -7.76
N PRO A 103 8.84 26.93 -8.71
CA PRO A 103 10.27 27.09 -8.46
C PRO A 103 10.52 28.53 -8.00
N ALA A 104 11.25 28.69 -6.91
CA ALA A 104 11.57 30.00 -6.35
C ALA A 104 12.15 30.85 -7.48
N ALA A 105 11.50 31.98 -7.77
CA ALA A 105 11.99 32.93 -8.76
C ALA A 105 13.41 33.34 -8.32
N GLY A 106 14.41 32.88 -9.07
CA GLY A 106 15.80 33.24 -8.83
C GLY A 106 15.92 34.76 -8.81
N LYS A 107 16.51 35.28 -7.74
CA LYS A 107 17.01 36.66 -7.69
C LYS A 107 18.39 36.72 -8.32
#